data_AF-A0A3D6CLV8-F1
#
_entry.id   AF-A0A3D6CLV8-F1
#
_cell.length_a   1.000
_cell.length_b   1.000
_cell.length_c   1.000
_cell.angle_alpha   90.00
_cell.angle_beta   90.00
_cell.angle_gamma   90.00
#
_symmetry.space_group_name_H-M   'P 1'
#
loop_
_entity.id
_entity.type
_entity.pdbx_description
1 polymer ?
#
loop_
_entity_poly.entity_id
_entity_poly.type
_entity_poly.pdbx_seq_one_letter_code
_entity_poly.pdbx_strand_id
1 'polypeptide(L)' 'MKKQELRALYKQKRKDLTEIQIKGLQENIYQQIYNLDFSTVKNVHLFLSMPKFKEIDTAPLITYFRNKNK' A
#
# COMPACT_ATOMS: atom_id res chain seq x y z
N MET A 1 4.84 -24.59 -5.06
CA MET A 1 5.41 -23.61 -6.02
C MET A 1 6.70 -23.02 -5.48
N LYS A 2 7.70 -22.75 -6.32
CA LYS A 2 8.96 -22.15 -5.87
C LYS A 2 8.77 -20.65 -5.62
N LYS A 3 9.41 -20.08 -4.58
CA LYS A 3 9.31 -18.65 -4.23
C LYS A 3 9.66 -17.72 -5.41
N GLN A 4 10.60 -18.12 -6.26
CA GLN A 4 11.01 -17.34 -7.43
C GLN A 4 9.89 -17.24 -8.48
N GLU A 5 9.21 -18.35 -8.77
CA GLU A 5 8.08 -18.41 -9.72
C GLU A 5 6.93 -17.50 -9.25
N LEU A 6 6.60 -17.57 -7.95
CA LEU A 6 5.57 -16.70 -7.36
C LEU A 6 5.93 -15.22 -7.47
N ARG A 7 7.19 -14.85 -7.17
CA ARG A 7 7.63 -13.45 -7.29
C ARG A 7 7.52 -12.94 -8.73
N ALA A 8 7.88 -13.75 -9.72
CA ALA A 8 7.73 -13.39 -11.12
C ALA A 8 6.25 -13.19 -11.48
N LEU A 9 5.39 -14.14 -11.08
CA LEU A 9 3.95 -14.08 -11.31
C LEU A 9 3.32 -12.80 -10.75
N TYR A 10 3.56 -12.47 -9.48
CA TYR A 10 2.94 -11.29 -8.85
C TYR A 10 3.51 -9.97 -9.34
N LYS A 11 4.80 -9.92 -9.73
CA LYS A 11 5.36 -8.74 -10.40
C LYS A 11 4.67 -8.48 -11.73
N GLN A 12 4.40 -9.53 -12.50
CA GLN A 12 3.69 -9.40 -13.78
C GLN A 12 2.24 -8.96 -13.55
N LYS A 13 1.51 -9.61 -12.63
CA LYS A 13 0.14 -9.19 -12.27
C LYS A 13 0.04 -7.71 -11.91
N ARG A 14 1.00 -7.20 -11.13
CA ARG A 14 1.04 -5.78 -10.75
C ARG A 14 1.38 -4.87 -11.93
N LYS A 15 2.29 -5.31 -12.81
CA LYS A 15 2.61 -4.60 -14.07
C LYS A 15 1.39 -4.46 -14.99
N ASP A 16 0.49 -5.45 -14.98
CA ASP A 16 -0.68 -5.50 -15.86
C ASP A 16 -1.88 -4.69 -15.35
N LEU A 17 -1.82 -4.14 -14.13
CA LEU A 17 -2.88 -3.29 -13.60
C LEU A 17 -3.01 -1.99 -14.39
N THR A 18 -4.24 -1.62 -14.73
CA THR A 18 -4.56 -0.28 -15.26
C THR A 18 -4.53 0.76 -14.16
N GLU A 19 -4.40 2.04 -14.52
CA GLU A 19 -4.43 3.13 -13.55
C GLU A 19 -5.76 3.19 -12.75
N ILE A 20 -6.88 2.88 -13.39
CA ILE A 20 -8.20 2.85 -12.73
C ILE A 20 -8.24 1.73 -11.68
N GLN A 21 -7.74 0.54 -12.02
CA GLN A 21 -7.66 -0.57 -11.07
C GLN A 21 -6.74 -0.23 -9.90
N ILE A 22 -5.58 0.39 -10.16
CA ILE A 22 -4.66 0.84 -9.11
C ILE A 22 -5.37 1.81 -8.17
N LYS A 23 -6.02 2.84 -8.69
CA LYS A 23 -6.76 3.82 -7.88
C LYS A 23 -7.82 3.15 -7.00
N GLY A 24 -8.62 2.25 -7.56
CA GLY A 24 -9.64 1.52 -6.81
C GLY A 24 -9.07 0.62 -5.71
N LEU A 25 -7.99 -0.12 -6.02
CA LEU A 25 -7.31 -0.98 -5.04
C LEU A 25 -6.66 -0.17 -3.92
N GLN A 26 -6.02 0.95 -4.26
CA GLN A 26 -5.41 1.85 -3.27
C GLN A 26 -6.46 2.41 -2.32
N GLU A 27 -7.56 2.95 -2.85
CA GLU A 27 -8.65 3.49 -2.03
C GLU A 27 -9.21 2.44 -1.08
N ASN A 28 -9.43 1.21 -1.58
CA ASN A 28 -9.90 0.10 -0.75
C ASN A 28 -8.93 -0.24 0.39
N ILE A 29 -7.61 -0.18 0.15
CA ILE A 29 -6.61 -0.41 1.21
C ILE A 29 -6.60 0.75 2.20
N TYR A 30 -6.69 2.00 1.72
CA TYR A 30 -6.72 3.18 2.58
C TYR A 30 -7.90 3.12 3.55
N GLN A 31 -9.11 2.83 3.06
CA GLN A 31 -10.30 2.72 3.89
C GLN A 31 -10.17 1.62 4.96
N GLN A 32 -9.60 0.46 4.59
CA GLN A 32 -9.33 -0.59 5.58
C GLN A 32 -8.37 -0.11 6.67
N ILE A 33 -7.29 0.58 6.30
CA ILE A 33 -6.33 1.13 7.26
C ILE A 33 -7.00 2.18 8.14
N TYR A 34 -7.76 3.11 7.58
CA TYR A 34 -8.40 4.20 8.33
C TYR A 34 -9.42 3.71 9.37
N ASN A 35 -10.00 2.53 9.14
CA ASN A 35 -10.96 1.88 10.03
C ASN A 35 -10.31 1.08 11.18
N LEU A 36 -8.98 0.91 11.19
CA LEU A 36 -8.29 0.25 12.29
C LEU A 36 -8.14 1.19 13.50
N ASP A 37 -8.22 0.61 14.69
CA ASP A 37 -7.89 1.34 15.91
C ASP A 37 -6.36 1.40 16.12
N PHE A 38 -5.84 2.63 16.15
CA PHE A 38 -4.43 2.93 16.43
C PHE A 38 -4.23 3.65 17.76
N SER A 39 -5.24 3.66 18.64
CA SER A 39 -5.21 4.34 19.94
C SER A 39 -3.95 4.00 20.74
N THR A 40 -3.59 2.72 20.79
CA THR A 40 -2.44 2.18 21.54
C THR A 40 -1.12 2.17 20.76
N VAL A 41 -1.15 2.37 19.44
CA VAL A 41 0.05 2.37 18.60
C VAL A 41 0.80 3.68 18.76
N LYS A 42 2.10 3.63 19.01
CA LYS A 42 2.93 4.84 19.20
C LYS A 42 3.72 5.25 17.96
N ASN A 43 4.17 4.28 17.17
CA ASN A 43 5.02 4.51 16.01
C ASN A 43 4.53 3.63 14.86
N VAL A 44 4.54 4.17 13.65
CA VAL A 44 4.20 3.43 12.43
C VAL A 44 5.38 3.46 11.46
N HIS A 45 5.79 2.28 10.98
CA HIS A 45 6.81 2.16 9.95
C HIS A 45 6.16 1.99 8.58
N LEU A 46 6.44 2.92 7.67
CA LEU A 46 6.00 2.89 6.28
C LEU A 46 7.22 2.97 5.36
N PHE A 47 7.15 2.25 4.24
CA PHE A 47 8.12 2.41 3.16
C PHE A 47 7.69 3.56 2.24
N LEU A 48 8.64 4.11 1.50
CA LEU A 48 8.35 5.04 0.40
C LEU A 48 8.03 4.22 -0.85
N SER A 49 6.83 4.38 -1.38
CA SER A 49 6.35 3.65 -2.55
C SER A 49 7.24 3.89 -3.77
N MET A 50 7.45 2.87 -4.60
CA MET A 50 8.13 2.97 -5.88
C MET A 50 7.13 2.98 -7.05
N PRO A 51 6.77 4.15 -7.63
CA PRO A 51 5.71 4.23 -8.66
C PRO A 51 6.02 3.40 -9.92
N LYS A 52 7.30 3.29 -10.29
CA LYS A 52 7.77 2.44 -11.41
C LYS A 52 7.27 1.00 -11.31
N PHE A 53 7.08 0.49 -10.09
CA PHE A 53 6.64 -0.87 -9.85
C PHE A 53 5.15 -1.00 -9.56
N LYS A 54 4.36 0.08 -9.69
CA LYS A 54 2.92 0.11 -9.38
C LYS A 54 2.64 -0.39 -7.95
N GLU A 55 3.52 -0.02 -7.02
CA GLU A 55 3.27 -0.22 -5.59
C GLU A 55 2.18 0.74 -5.12
N ILE A 56 1.51 0.39 -4.02
CA ILE A 56 0.58 1.29 -3.35
C ILE A 56 1.30 2.60 -3.01
N ASP A 57 0.68 3.73 -3.35
CA ASP A 57 1.13 5.04 -2.91
C ASP A 57 0.97 5.16 -1.39
N THR A 58 2.09 5.30 -0.68
CA THR A 58 2.09 5.41 0.78
C THR A 58 2.02 6.86 1.27
N ALA A 59 2.09 7.86 0.38
CA ALA A 59 2.07 9.27 0.77
C ALA A 59 0.77 9.69 1.51
N PRO A 60 -0.43 9.24 1.11
CA PRO A 60 -1.65 9.51 1.87
C PRO A 60 -1.62 8.91 3.27
N LEU A 61 -1.07 7.70 3.42
CA LEU A 61 -0.94 7.02 4.71
C LEU A 61 0.05 7.74 5.63
N ILE A 62 1.20 8.17 5.09
CA ILE A 62 2.18 8.95 5.83
C ILE A 62 1.53 10.24 6.37
N THR A 63 0.77 10.94 5.52
CA THR A 63 0.04 12.15 5.92
C THR A 63 -1.00 11.85 7.00
N TYR A 64 -1.79 10.78 6.83
CA TYR A 64 -2.79 10.34 7.79
C TYR A 64 -2.20 10.07 9.17
N PHE A 65 -1.11 9.31 9.25
CA PHE A 65 -0.49 8.96 10.53
C PHE A 65 0.19 10.16 11.21
N ARG A 66 0.85 11.04 10.44
CA ARG A 66 1.40 12.29 10.97
C ARG A 66 0.33 13.18 11.59
N ASN A 67 -0.84 13.31 10.95
CA ASN A 67 -1.97 14.06 11.49
C ASN A 67 -2.54 13.46 12.80
N LYS A 68 -2.23 12.20 13.09
CA LYS A 68 -2.60 11.49 14.33
C LYS A 68 -1.46 11.46 15.36
N ASN A 69 -0.38 12.21 15.13
CA ASN A 69 0.83 12.22 15.96
C ASN A 69 1.40 10.81 16.17
N LYS A 70 1.45 10.02 15.10
CA LYS A 70 2.04 8.68 15.05
C LYS A 70 3.32 8.65 14.21
#